data_AF-F1LHF9-F1
#
_entry.id   AF-F1LHF9-F1
#
_cell.length_a   1.000
_cell.length_b   1.000
_cell.length_c   1.000
_cell.angle_alpha   90.00
_cell.angle_beta   90.00
_cell.angle_gamma   90.00
#
_symmetry.space_group_name_H-M   'P 1'
#
loop_
_entity.id
_entity.type
_entity.pdbx_description
1 polymer ?
#
loop_
_entity_poly.entity_id
_entity_poly.type
_entity_poly.pdbx_seq_one_letter_code
_entity_poly.pdbx_strand_id
1 'polypeptide(L)'
;MFQSDAKALAAYSSITHMSFVLMALVFIVMSGKTGGVILMLAHGYTSTLMFYLVGEFYHVSGSRMVYYMSSFFGSGMIMALLFAVVFLSNMGTPPSLSFFSEFIVISSSLGMMKFSFWMLFVYFFFGFLLFYLFVNQICYGKSLCKF
;
A
#
# COMPACT_ATOMS: atom_id res chain seq x y z
N MET A 1 4.53 9.65 -4.83
CA MET A 1 5.31 10.50 -3.90
C MET A 1 5.19 12.01 -4.17
N PHE A 2 4.39 12.48 -5.13
CA PHE A 2 4.11 13.92 -5.25
C PHE A 2 3.18 14.45 -4.15
N GLN A 3 2.48 13.55 -3.44
CA GLN A 3 1.56 13.92 -2.40
C GLN A 3 2.27 13.99 -1.05
N SER A 4 2.27 15.19 -0.45
CA SER A 4 2.82 15.44 0.89
C SER A 4 1.87 15.03 2.02
N ASP A 5 0.56 14.94 1.74
CA ASP A 5 -0.47 14.61 2.72
C ASP A 5 -0.74 13.11 2.85
N ALA A 6 -0.74 12.60 4.08
CA ALA A 6 -0.93 11.17 4.36
C ALA A 6 -2.32 10.64 3.97
N LYS A 7 -3.40 11.44 4.15
CA LYS A 7 -4.77 11.03 3.75
C LYS A 7 -4.90 10.90 2.23
N ALA A 8 -4.31 11.84 1.49
CA ALA A 8 -4.35 11.81 0.04
C ALA A 8 -3.46 10.70 -0.51
N LEU A 9 -2.31 10.41 0.12
CA LEU A 9 -1.50 9.23 -0.21
C LEU A 9 -2.32 7.94 -0.07
N ALA A 10 -3.06 7.77 1.03
CA ALA A 10 -3.94 6.61 1.25
C ALA A 10 -5.07 6.52 0.20
N ALA A 11 -5.64 7.65 -0.21
CA ALA A 11 -6.66 7.71 -1.26
C ALA A 11 -6.11 7.35 -2.65
N TYR A 12 -4.89 7.78 -2.99
CA TYR A 12 -4.28 7.37 -4.26
C TYR A 12 -3.94 5.88 -4.28
N SER A 13 -3.50 5.31 -3.16
CA SER A 13 -3.28 3.85 -3.09
C SER A 13 -4.58 3.04 -3.19
N SER A 14 -5.73 3.57 -2.74
CA SER A 14 -6.99 2.85 -2.93
C SER A 14 -7.44 2.82 -4.39
N ILE A 15 -7.18 3.88 -5.14
CA ILE A 15 -7.45 3.93 -6.58
C ILE A 15 -6.64 2.86 -7.32
N THR A 16 -5.38 2.63 -6.94
CA THR A 16 -4.55 1.59 -7.57
C THR A 16 -5.04 0.18 -7.24
N HIS A 17 -5.46 -0.11 -6.02
CA HIS A 17 -6.05 -1.41 -5.68
C HIS A 17 -7.35 -1.65 -6.44
N MET A 18 -8.20 -0.63 -6.57
CA MET A 18 -9.46 -0.77 -7.31
C MET A 18 -9.27 -0.90 -8.82
N SER A 19 -8.19 -0.36 -9.40
CA SER A 19 -7.89 -0.57 -10.82
C SER A 19 -7.56 -2.03 -11.14
N PHE A 20 -6.93 -2.76 -10.21
CA PHE A 20 -6.74 -4.22 -10.34
C PHE A 20 -8.07 -4.99 -10.28
N VAL A 21 -9.03 -4.55 -9.46
CA VAL A 21 -10.38 -5.15 -9.44
C VAL A 21 -11.07 -4.94 -10.79
N LEU A 22 -10.99 -3.74 -11.36
CA LEU A 22 -11.52 -3.47 -12.71
C LEU A 22 -10.85 -4.35 -13.76
N MET A 23 -9.53 -4.50 -13.70
CA MET A 23 -8.79 -5.38 -14.60
C MET A 23 -9.25 -6.84 -14.49
N ALA A 24 -9.47 -7.33 -13.26
CA ALA A 24 -9.99 -8.68 -13.01
C ALA A 24 -11.38 -8.90 -13.63
N LEU A 25 -12.24 -7.88 -13.61
CA LEU A 25 -13.58 -7.93 -14.21
C LEU A 25 -13.51 -7.98 -15.75
N VAL A 26 -12.58 -7.25 -16.36
CA VAL A 26 -12.42 -7.19 -17.83
C VAL A 26 -11.95 -8.52 -18.43
N PHE A 27 -11.09 -9.27 -17.75
CA PHE A 27 -10.56 -10.52 -18.31
C PHE A 27 -11.57 -11.70 -18.26
N ILE A 28 -12.66 -11.60 -17.51
CA ILE A 28 -13.77 -12.59 -17.44
C ILE A 28 -13.31 -14.04 -17.08
N VAL A 29 -12.08 -14.23 -16.61
CA VAL A 29 -11.57 -15.53 -16.16
C VAL A 29 -12.00 -15.80 -14.72
N MET A 30 -12.40 -17.05 -14.40
CA MET A 30 -12.83 -17.42 -13.05
C MET A 30 -11.75 -17.17 -11.98
N SER A 31 -10.48 -17.47 -12.28
CA SER A 31 -9.36 -17.19 -11.37
C SER A 31 -9.14 -15.69 -11.16
N GLY A 32 -9.31 -14.87 -12.21
CA GLY A 32 -9.24 -13.41 -12.08
C GLY A 32 -10.34 -12.88 -11.16
N LYS A 33 -11.57 -13.37 -11.30
CA LYS A 33 -12.70 -12.97 -10.44
C LYS A 33 -12.49 -13.34 -8.98
N THR A 34 -11.98 -14.54 -8.68
CA THR A 34 -11.68 -14.93 -7.30
C THR A 34 -10.56 -14.04 -6.71
N GLY A 35 -9.53 -13.74 -7.50
CA GLY A 35 -8.50 -12.77 -7.12
C GLY A 35 -9.06 -11.37 -6.83
N GLY A 36 -9.99 -10.88 -7.67
CA GLY A 36 -10.65 -9.58 -7.47
C GLY A 36 -11.48 -9.53 -6.18
N VAL A 37 -12.19 -10.61 -5.82
CA VAL A 37 -12.94 -10.68 -4.55
C VAL A 37 -12.00 -10.65 -3.34
N ILE A 38 -10.90 -11.40 -3.40
CA ILE A 38 -9.88 -11.38 -2.35
C ILE A 38 -9.29 -9.98 -2.21
N LEU A 39 -9.02 -9.29 -3.33
CA LEU A 39 -8.50 -7.93 -3.32
C LEU A 39 -9.47 -6.94 -2.69
N MET A 40 -10.77 -7.04 -2.97
CA MET A 40 -11.78 -6.18 -2.36
C MET A 40 -11.83 -6.33 -0.83
N LEU A 41 -11.76 -7.57 -0.33
CA LEU A 41 -11.73 -7.85 1.11
C LEU A 41 -10.43 -7.36 1.75
N ALA A 42 -9.28 -7.67 1.14
CA ALA A 42 -7.98 -7.24 1.60
C ALA A 42 -7.87 -5.72 1.65
N HIS A 43 -8.31 -5.05 0.58
CA HIS A 43 -8.30 -3.59 0.49
C HIS A 43 -9.24 -2.93 1.51
N GLY A 44 -10.43 -3.49 1.74
CA GLY A 44 -11.34 -2.99 2.78
C GLY A 44 -10.69 -3.00 4.17
N TYR A 45 -9.96 -4.05 4.50
CA TYR A 45 -9.24 -4.16 5.77
C TYR A 45 -8.04 -3.18 5.85
N THR A 46 -7.21 -3.11 4.80
CA THR A 46 -6.01 -2.25 4.85
C THR A 46 -6.35 -0.77 4.78
N SER A 47 -7.34 -0.37 3.99
CA SER A 47 -7.76 1.04 3.87
C SER A 47 -8.34 1.58 5.17
N THR A 48 -9.20 0.81 5.86
CA THR A 48 -9.79 1.22 7.14
C THR A 48 -8.71 1.42 8.21
N LEU A 49 -7.75 0.50 8.31
CA LEU A 49 -6.60 0.62 9.21
C LEU A 49 -5.71 1.82 8.87
N MET A 50 -5.41 2.05 7.59
CA MET A 50 -4.62 3.21 7.14
C MET A 50 -5.28 4.52 7.55
N PHE A 51 -6.59 4.68 7.33
CA PHE A 51 -7.30 5.90 7.70
C PHE A 51 -7.36 6.10 9.21
N TYR A 52 -7.53 5.02 9.98
CA TYR A 52 -7.48 5.07 11.45
C TYR A 52 -6.10 5.54 11.94
N LEU A 53 -5.03 4.92 11.47
CA LEU A 53 -3.66 5.24 11.88
C LEU A 53 -3.22 6.65 11.49
N VAL A 54 -3.64 7.14 10.31
CA VAL A 54 -3.42 8.54 9.91
C VAL A 54 -4.19 9.52 10.80
N GLY A 55 -5.36 9.11 11.33
CA GLY A 55 -6.13 9.86 12.31
C GLY A 55 -5.39 9.98 13.64
N GLU A 56 -4.91 8.87 14.17
CA GLU A 56 -4.11 8.83 15.41
C GLU A 56 -2.82 9.65 15.28
N PHE A 57 -2.12 9.53 14.14
CA PHE A 57 -0.96 10.38 13.84
C PHE A 57 -1.30 11.87 13.89
N TYR A 58 -2.45 12.27 13.34
CA TYR A 58 -2.90 13.66 13.38
C TYR A 58 -3.21 14.14 14.80
N HIS A 59 -3.79 13.27 15.63
CA HIS A 59 -4.09 13.59 17.04
C HIS A 59 -2.81 13.83 17.85
N VAL A 60 -1.75 13.05 17.60
CA VAL A 60 -0.48 13.17 18.34
C VAL A 60 0.44 14.26 17.79
N SER A 61 0.56 14.38 16.47
CA SER A 61 1.53 15.31 15.84
C SER A 61 0.95 16.67 15.49
N GLY A 62 -0.37 16.82 15.43
CA GLY A 62 -1.05 18.03 14.93
C GLY A 62 -0.84 18.29 13.44
N SER A 63 -0.11 17.42 12.73
CA SER A 63 0.25 17.57 11.31
C SER A 63 -0.24 16.37 10.49
N ARG A 64 -0.40 16.56 9.17
CA ARG A 64 -0.81 15.49 8.23
C ARG A 64 0.25 15.15 7.20
N MET A 65 1.41 15.76 7.34
CA MET A 65 2.48 15.75 6.37
C MET A 65 3.35 14.51 6.58
N VAL A 66 3.52 13.70 5.52
CA VAL A 66 4.25 12.41 5.56
C VAL A 66 5.69 12.59 6.05
N TYR A 67 6.31 13.74 5.77
CA TYR A 67 7.65 14.08 6.24
C TYR A 67 7.81 14.12 7.76
N TYR A 68 6.73 14.42 8.50
CA TYR A 68 6.75 14.47 9.97
C TYR A 68 6.41 13.12 10.60
N MET A 69 6.14 12.08 9.80
CA MET A 69 5.88 10.76 10.35
C MET A 69 7.14 10.12 10.94
N SER A 70 8.33 10.48 10.46
CA SER A 70 9.62 9.95 10.96
C SER A 70 9.82 10.11 12.46
N SER A 71 9.47 11.27 13.04
CA SER A 71 9.58 11.51 14.48
C SER A 71 8.54 10.73 15.29
N PHE A 72 7.37 10.45 14.70
CA PHE A 72 6.32 9.66 15.34
C PHE A 72 6.67 8.18 15.47
N PHE A 73 7.45 7.62 14.54
CA PHE A 73 7.97 6.26 14.71
C PHE A 73 8.99 6.17 15.87
N GLY A 74 9.67 7.28 16.20
CA GLY A 74 10.63 7.34 17.30
C GLY A 74 9.99 7.44 18.69
N SER A 75 8.77 7.94 18.82
CA SER A 75 8.12 8.17 20.12
C SER A 75 7.48 6.92 20.72
N GLY A 76 7.00 5.99 19.88
CA GLY A 76 6.35 4.77 20.33
C GLY A 76 6.58 3.61 19.36
N MET A 77 7.48 2.68 19.75
CA MET A 77 7.89 1.55 18.91
C MET A 77 6.73 0.62 18.49
N ILE A 78 5.71 0.46 19.34
CA ILE A 78 4.54 -0.39 19.03
C ILE A 78 3.68 0.24 17.94
N MET A 79 3.40 1.54 18.06
CA MET A 79 2.62 2.27 17.06
C MET A 79 3.39 2.37 15.74
N ALA A 80 4.70 2.55 15.82
CA ALA A 80 5.61 2.53 14.69
C ALA A 80 5.55 1.21 13.90
N LEU A 81 5.58 0.07 14.61
CA LEU A 81 5.50 -1.26 14.00
C LEU A 81 4.12 -1.52 13.38
N LEU A 82 3.03 -1.17 14.06
CA LEU A 82 1.68 -1.31 13.51
C LEU A 82 1.53 -0.48 12.24
N PHE A 83 2.01 0.75 12.26
CA PHE A 83 1.99 1.63 11.10
C PHE A 83 2.83 1.09 9.95
N ALA A 84 4.03 0.58 10.21
CA ALA A 84 4.84 -0.09 9.20
C ALA A 84 4.09 -1.28 8.59
N VAL A 85 3.57 -2.20 9.41
CA VAL A 85 2.86 -3.41 8.93
C VAL A 85 1.67 -3.05 8.03
N VAL A 86 0.87 -2.05 8.41
CA VAL A 86 -0.28 -1.63 7.61
C VAL A 86 0.19 -1.02 6.28
N PHE A 87 1.23 -0.19 6.27
CA PHE A 87 1.80 0.32 5.02
C PHE A 87 2.41 -0.78 4.14
N LEU A 88 3.10 -1.76 4.73
CA LEU A 88 3.61 -2.94 4.00
C LEU A 88 2.47 -3.73 3.35
N SER A 89 1.34 -3.87 4.05
CA SER A 89 0.16 -4.55 3.51
C SER A 89 -0.52 -3.76 2.39
N ASN A 90 -0.43 -2.43 2.40
CA ASN A 90 -0.96 -1.59 1.33
C ASN A 90 -0.08 -1.59 0.07
N MET A 91 1.22 -1.83 0.20
CA MET A 91 2.17 -1.84 -0.94
C MET A 91 2.24 -3.19 -1.68
N GLY A 92 1.46 -4.19 -1.28
CA GLY A 92 1.49 -5.51 -1.94
C GLY A 92 2.80 -6.26 -1.74
N THR A 93 3.37 -6.24 -0.52
CA THR A 93 4.57 -7.03 -0.19
C THR A 93 4.22 -8.53 -0.04
N PRO A 94 5.14 -9.48 -0.29
CA PRO A 94 4.85 -10.92 -0.28
C PRO A 94 4.10 -11.47 0.95
N PRO A 95 4.28 -10.97 2.20
CA PRO A 95 3.48 -11.45 3.34
C PRO A 95 2.02 -10.93 3.37
N SER A 96 1.60 -10.09 2.42
CA SER A 96 0.30 -9.42 2.44
C SER A 96 -0.77 -10.12 1.57
N LEU A 97 -2.03 -9.97 1.98
CA LEU A 97 -3.19 -10.47 1.22
C LEU A 97 -3.38 -9.77 -0.13
N SER A 98 -3.03 -8.47 -0.21
CA SER A 98 -3.07 -7.68 -1.44
C SER A 98 -2.14 -8.26 -2.51
N PHE A 99 -0.90 -8.60 -2.14
CA PHE A 99 0.05 -9.28 -3.03
C PHE A 99 -0.53 -10.56 -3.63
N PHE A 100 -1.11 -11.41 -2.78
CA PHE A 100 -1.67 -12.68 -3.24
C PHE A 100 -2.79 -12.48 -4.26
N SER A 101 -3.68 -11.52 -3.99
CA SER A 101 -4.76 -11.20 -4.94
C SER A 101 -4.28 -10.57 -6.23
N GLU A 102 -3.34 -9.62 -6.18
CA GLU A 102 -2.76 -8.98 -7.37
C GLU A 102 -2.03 -10.02 -8.24
N PHE A 103 -1.29 -10.94 -7.61
CA PHE A 103 -0.63 -12.03 -8.31
C PHE A 103 -1.62 -12.96 -9.03
N ILE A 104 -2.74 -13.32 -8.38
CA ILE A 104 -3.80 -14.13 -9.03
C ILE A 104 -4.41 -13.38 -10.21
N VAL A 105 -4.74 -12.10 -10.04
CA VAL A 105 -5.36 -11.30 -11.10
C VAL A 105 -4.43 -11.21 -12.30
N ILE A 106 -3.15 -10.92 -12.10
CA ILE A 106 -2.25 -10.76 -13.25
C ILE A 106 -1.86 -12.12 -13.86
N SER A 107 -1.68 -13.17 -13.05
CA SER A 107 -1.44 -14.52 -13.60
C SER A 107 -2.62 -15.02 -14.44
N SER A 108 -3.87 -14.66 -14.10
CA SER A 108 -5.03 -14.95 -14.93
C SER A 108 -5.00 -14.24 -16.29
N SER A 109 -4.38 -13.06 -16.37
CA SER A 109 -4.26 -12.27 -17.60
C SER A 109 -3.19 -12.76 -18.57
N LEU A 110 -2.23 -13.58 -18.10
CA LEU A 110 -1.14 -14.14 -18.92
C LEU A 110 -1.66 -14.98 -20.09
N GLY A 111 -2.80 -15.65 -19.89
CA GLY A 111 -3.44 -16.46 -20.92
C GLY A 111 -3.98 -15.65 -22.10
N MET A 112 -4.36 -14.39 -21.89
CA MET A 112 -4.95 -13.53 -22.91
C MET A 112 -3.91 -12.60 -23.57
N MET A 113 -3.00 -12.05 -22.77
CA MET A 113 -1.98 -11.11 -23.24
C MET A 113 -0.60 -11.53 -22.74
N LYS A 114 0.26 -12.04 -23.63
CA LYS A 114 1.66 -12.40 -23.27
C LYS A 114 2.47 -11.21 -22.72
N PHE A 115 2.08 -9.98 -23.09
CA PHE A 115 2.67 -8.73 -22.60
C PHE A 115 2.42 -8.48 -21.09
N SER A 116 1.40 -9.11 -20.50
CA SER A 116 1.09 -8.94 -19.07
C SER A 116 2.20 -9.40 -18.13
N PHE A 117 3.09 -10.31 -18.58
CA PHE A 117 4.26 -10.72 -17.80
C PHE A 117 5.26 -9.59 -17.56
N TRP A 118 5.47 -8.73 -18.57
CA TRP A 118 6.34 -7.57 -18.42
C TRP A 118 5.74 -6.52 -17.48
N MET A 119 4.41 -6.34 -17.53
CA MET A 119 3.68 -5.45 -16.62
C MET A 119 3.82 -5.89 -15.15
N LEU A 120 3.79 -7.20 -14.88
CA LEU A 120 4.07 -7.78 -13.55
C LEU A 120 5.42 -7.36 -12.99
N PHE A 121 6.47 -7.52 -13.80
CA PHE A 121 7.83 -7.23 -13.38
C PHE A 121 7.99 -5.74 -13.05
N VAL A 122 7.48 -4.86 -13.91
CA VAL A 122 7.51 -3.41 -13.70
C VAL A 122 6.76 -3.04 -12.43
N TYR A 123 5.56 -3.59 -12.23
CA TYR A 123 4.74 -3.32 -11.04
C TYR A 123 5.45 -3.71 -9.74
N PHE A 124 5.99 -4.92 -9.64
CA PHE A 124 6.72 -5.35 -8.45
C PHE A 124 8.03 -4.59 -8.24
N PHE A 125 8.73 -4.22 -9.31
CA PHE A 125 9.94 -3.41 -9.21
C PHE A 125 9.65 -2.03 -8.60
N PHE A 126 8.59 -1.36 -9.08
CA PHE A 126 8.15 -0.09 -8.49
C PHE A 126 7.64 -0.26 -7.06
N GLY A 127 6.89 -1.32 -6.76
CA GLY A 127 6.45 -1.64 -5.39
C GLY A 127 7.62 -1.80 -4.42
N PHE A 128 8.67 -2.53 -4.82
CA PHE A 128 9.89 -2.71 -4.03
C PHE A 128 10.63 -1.39 -3.80
N LEU A 129 10.78 -0.57 -4.85
CA LEU A 129 11.40 0.76 -4.73
C LEU A 129 10.64 1.66 -3.76
N LEU A 130 9.31 1.67 -3.84
CA LEU A 130 8.46 2.45 -2.94
C LEU A 130 8.60 1.98 -1.49
N PHE A 131 8.64 0.67 -1.27
CA PHE A 131 8.88 0.10 0.05
C PHE A 131 10.24 0.52 0.61
N TYR A 132 11.31 0.38 -0.16
CA TYR A 132 12.65 0.79 0.25
C TYR A 132 12.72 2.28 0.63
N LEU A 133 12.11 3.14 -0.19
CA LEU A 133 12.04 4.58 0.09
C LEU A 133 11.22 4.87 1.35
N PHE A 134 10.10 4.18 1.56
CA PHE A 134 9.26 4.36 2.75
C PHE A 134 10.00 3.95 4.03
N VAL A 135 10.70 2.81 4.02
CA VAL A 135 11.54 2.38 5.16
C VAL A 135 12.64 3.38 5.45
N ASN A 136 13.28 3.95 4.43
CA ASN A 136 14.30 4.99 4.64
C ASN A 136 13.73 6.27 5.27
N GLN A 137 12.52 6.69 4.89
CA GLN A 137 11.86 7.84 5.52
C GLN A 137 11.50 7.56 6.99
N ILE A 138 11.19 6.30 7.33
CA ILE A 138 10.92 5.87 8.71
C ILE A 138 12.21 5.81 9.54
N CYS A 139 13.24 5.12 9.06
CA CYS A 139 14.46 4.83 9.82
C CYS A 139 15.44 6.01 9.86
N TYR A 140 15.57 6.77 8.77
CA TYR A 140 16.56 7.84 8.62
C TYR A 140 15.94 9.24 8.47
N GLY A 141 14.62 9.36 8.64
CA GLY A 141 13.95 10.64 8.58
C GLY A 141 14.42 11.56 9.72
N LYS A 142 14.74 12.82 9.40
CA LYS A 142 15.15 13.81 10.41
C LYS A 142 14.05 13.98 11.45
N SER A 143 14.36 13.72 12.71
CA SER A 143 13.50 14.05 13.85
C SER A 143 13.48 15.57 14.05
N LEU A 144 12.46 16.24 13.51
CA LEU A 144 12.24 17.68 13.73
C LEU A 144 11.23 17.96 14.87
N CYS A 145 11.00 17.00 15.76
CA CYS A 145 10.38 17.27 17.04
C CYS A 145 11.47 17.33 18.11
N LYS A 146 12.07 18.52 18.27
CA LYS A 146 12.59 18.94 19.57
C LYS A 146 11.37 19.21 20.45
N PHE A 147 11.06 18.29 21.35
CA PHE A 147 10.40 18.60 22.61
C PHE A 147 11.32 18.11 23.72
#